data_AF-A0A7C3GM70-F1
#
_entry.id   AF-A0A7C3GM70-F1
#
_cell.length_a   1.000
_cell.length_b   1.000
_cell.length_c   1.000
_cell.angle_alpha   90.00
_cell.angle_beta   90.00
_cell.angle_gamma   90.00
#
_symmetry.space_group_name_H-M   'P 1'
#
loop_
_entity.id
_entity.type
_entity.pdbx_description
1 polymer ?
#
loop_
_entity_poly.entity_id
_entity_poly.type
_entity_poly.pdbx_seq_one_letter_code
_entity_poly.pdbx_strand_id
1 'polypeptide(L)'
;MLDKNVVRHHLQGLVRLERGTALRAVETMALIFVHEAQRQGKRVFISPASFHILRLVSRYREVQVFLRSVEVLYPARYHKRWARRLREMGFTREDAVILSLGTFGTDAEQTLLGVHAIATFDQPLITKYTLDQADIQIRLEAMTANLAPPFDHAILPQVGRPLDLLCF
;
A
#
# COMPACT_ATOMS: atom_id res chain seq x y z
N MET A 1 1.85 -3.17 -0.78
CA MET A 1 0.78 -2.28 -1.26
C MET A 1 1.39 -0.95 -1.70
N LEU A 2 0.91 -0.37 -2.79
CA LEU A 2 1.34 0.92 -3.32
C LEU A 2 0.37 2.01 -2.87
N ASP A 3 0.90 3.09 -2.30
CA ASP A 3 0.15 4.34 -2.13
C ASP A 3 -0.14 5.00 -3.50
N LYS A 4 -1.17 5.85 -3.56
CA LYS A 4 -1.57 6.64 -4.75
C LYS A 4 -0.41 7.39 -5.39
N ASN A 5 0.54 7.91 -4.61
CA ASN A 5 1.67 8.66 -5.16
C ASN A 5 2.67 7.73 -5.86
N VAL A 6 2.90 6.53 -5.33
CA VAL A 6 3.74 5.52 -5.99
C VAL A 6 3.10 5.06 -7.30
N VAL A 7 1.79 4.77 -7.27
CA VAL A 7 1.02 4.45 -8.48
C VAL A 7 1.14 5.55 -9.53
N ARG A 8 0.98 6.80 -9.13
CA ARG A 8 1.08 7.96 -10.03
C ARG A 8 2.46 8.05 -10.69
N HIS A 9 3.53 7.96 -9.90
CA HIS A 9 4.89 8.07 -10.42
C HIS A 9 5.29 6.87 -11.29
N HIS A 10 4.79 5.66 -10.97
CA HIS A 10 4.96 4.50 -11.83
C HIS A 10 4.34 4.74 -13.21
N LEU A 11 3.08 5.19 -13.27
CA LEU A 11 2.39 5.47 -14.53
C LEU A 11 3.04 6.62 -15.32
N GLN A 12 3.45 7.69 -14.63
CA GLN A 12 4.22 8.78 -15.26
C GLN A 12 5.54 8.28 -15.85
N GLY A 13 6.21 7.36 -15.15
CA GLY A 13 7.42 6.71 -15.65
C GLY A 13 7.17 5.90 -16.92
N LEU A 14 6.12 5.08 -16.96
CA LEU A 14 5.75 4.32 -18.17
C LEU A 14 5.49 5.24 -19.37
N VAL A 15 4.71 6.31 -19.18
CA VAL A 15 4.43 7.30 -20.24
C VAL A 15 5.71 7.96 -20.74
N ARG A 16 6.65 8.28 -19.85
CA ARG A 16 7.94 8.90 -20.22
C ARG A 16 8.85 7.96 -20.98
N LEU A 17 8.89 6.68 -20.59
CA LEU A 17 9.62 5.64 -21.31
C LEU A 17 9.08 5.46 -22.72
N GLU A 18 7.75 5.40 -22.88
CA GLU A 18 7.12 5.29 -24.20
C GLU A 18 7.45 6.49 -25.10
N ARG A 19 7.59 7.68 -24.52
CA ARG A 19 7.96 8.91 -25.24
C ARG A 19 9.47 9.12 -25.42
N GLY A 20 10.32 8.21 -24.91
CA GLY A 20 11.78 8.37 -24.95
C GLY A 20 12.29 9.58 -24.15
N THR A 21 11.54 10.03 -23.14
CA THR A 21 11.92 11.18 -22.31
C THR A 21 12.58 10.75 -21.01
N ALA A 22 13.47 11.59 -20.46
CA ALA A 22 14.17 11.30 -19.23
C ALA A 22 13.22 11.09 -18.03
N LEU A 23 13.50 10.03 -17.27
CA LEU A 23 12.82 9.69 -16.03
C LEU A 23 13.33 10.55 -14.87
N ARG A 24 12.40 10.98 -14.01
CA ARG A 24 12.71 11.58 -12.72
C ARG A 24 13.05 10.49 -11.71
N ALA A 25 13.83 10.84 -10.68
CA ALA A 25 14.25 9.90 -9.64
C ALA A 25 13.07 9.11 -9.03
N VAL A 26 11.98 9.79 -8.66
CA VAL A 26 10.78 9.14 -8.07
C VAL A 26 10.05 8.21 -9.05
N GLU A 27 10.06 8.52 -10.34
CA GLU A 27 9.48 7.67 -11.39
C GLU A 27 10.33 6.41 -11.58
N THR A 28 11.66 6.57 -11.64
CA THR A 28 12.62 5.46 -11.67
C THR A 28 12.45 4.55 -10.45
N MET A 29 12.37 5.11 -9.24
CA MET A 29 12.17 4.33 -8.01
C MET A 29 10.85 3.54 -8.04
N ALA A 30 9.76 4.16 -8.47
CA ALA A 30 8.45 3.50 -8.54
C ALA A 30 8.41 2.39 -9.62
N LEU A 31 9.09 2.58 -10.75
CA LEU A 31 9.23 1.57 -11.79
C LEU A 31 10.07 0.38 -11.30
N ILE A 32 11.26 0.64 -10.77
CA ILE A 32 12.16 -0.39 -10.24
C ILE A 32 11.47 -1.17 -9.14
N PHE A 33 10.78 -0.52 -8.21
CA PHE A 33 10.11 -1.20 -7.10
C PHE A 33 9.09 -2.23 -7.56
N VAL A 34 8.19 -1.84 -8.46
CA VAL A 34 7.15 -2.74 -8.97
C VAL A 34 7.77 -3.87 -9.78
N HIS A 35 8.76 -3.56 -10.61
CA HIS A 35 9.48 -4.56 -11.40
C HIS A 35 10.19 -5.59 -10.52
N GLU A 36 10.95 -5.14 -9.52
CA GLU A 36 11.68 -6.02 -8.61
C GLU A 36 10.76 -6.84 -7.72
N ALA A 37 9.67 -6.25 -7.21
CA ALA A 37 8.65 -6.99 -6.46
C ALA A 37 8.08 -8.14 -7.31
N GLN A 38 7.75 -7.88 -8.57
CA GLN A 38 7.25 -8.90 -9.50
C GLN A 38 8.31 -9.95 -9.84
N ARG A 39 9.55 -9.52 -10.08
CA ARG A 39 10.68 -10.43 -10.35
C ARG A 39 10.92 -11.40 -9.19
N GLN A 40 10.65 -10.97 -7.96
CA GLN A 40 10.75 -11.77 -6.74
C GLN A 40 9.47 -12.58 -6.44
N GLY A 41 8.47 -12.56 -7.33
CA GLY A 41 7.20 -13.27 -7.13
C GLY A 41 6.31 -12.66 -6.04
N LYS A 42 6.56 -11.41 -5.63
CA LYS A 42 5.75 -10.72 -4.61
C LYS A 42 4.46 -10.20 -5.25
N ARG A 43 3.35 -10.37 -4.53
CA ARG A 43 2.05 -9.80 -4.90
C ARG A 43 2.05 -8.29 -4.63
N VAL A 44 1.70 -7.50 -5.63
CA VAL A 44 1.68 -6.04 -5.54
C VAL A 44 0.23 -5.56 -5.50
N PHE A 45 -0.15 -4.86 -4.44
CA PHE A 45 -1.53 -4.42 -4.24
C PHE A 45 -1.70 -2.91 -4.39
N ILE A 46 -2.88 -2.47 -4.83
CA ILE A 46 -3.37 -1.09 -4.77
C ILE A 46 -4.67 -1.00 -3.97
N SER A 47 -5.04 0.21 -3.53
CA SER A 47 -6.32 0.44 -2.85
C SER A 47 -7.51 0.36 -3.83
N PRO A 48 -8.74 0.09 -3.34
CA PRO A 48 -9.94 0.11 -4.18
C PRO A 48 -10.21 1.47 -4.81
N ALA A 49 -9.87 2.56 -4.10
CA ALA A 49 -9.99 3.92 -4.60
C ALA A 49 -9.03 4.17 -5.79
N SER A 50 -7.77 3.74 -5.66
CA SER A 50 -6.80 3.79 -6.76
C SER A 50 -7.27 2.97 -7.95
N PHE A 51 -7.76 1.75 -7.71
CA PHE A 51 -8.29 0.89 -8.77
C PHE A 51 -9.47 1.53 -9.50
N HIS A 52 -10.43 2.10 -8.76
CA HIS A 52 -11.59 2.77 -9.33
C HIS A 52 -11.17 3.91 -10.27
N ILE A 53 -10.25 4.78 -9.84
CA ILE A 53 -9.74 5.89 -10.66
C ILE A 53 -9.04 5.34 -11.92
N LEU A 54 -8.20 4.32 -11.79
CA LEU A 54 -7.46 3.74 -12.91
C LEU A 54 -8.39 3.07 -13.93
N ARG A 55 -9.46 2.42 -13.47
CA ARG A 55 -10.46 1.83 -14.37
C ARG A 55 -11.10 2.87 -15.29
N LEU A 56 -11.36 4.08 -14.79
CA LEU A 56 -11.95 5.16 -15.60
C LEU A 56 -11.04 5.61 -16.75
N VAL A 57 -9.72 5.39 -16.61
CA VAL A 57 -8.72 5.75 -17.61
C VAL A 57 -8.04 4.52 -18.24
N SER A 58 -8.67 3.35 -18.14
CA SER A 58 -8.15 2.07 -18.66
C SER A 58 -8.00 2.01 -20.19
N ARG A 59 -8.40 3.05 -20.91
CA ARG A 59 -8.12 3.21 -22.35
C ARG A 59 -6.63 3.42 -22.66
N TYR A 60 -5.84 3.91 -21.71
CA TYR A 60 -4.40 4.12 -21.90
C TYR A 60 -3.64 2.81 -21.69
N ARG A 61 -2.71 2.49 -22.61
CA ARG A 61 -1.98 1.23 -22.64
C ARG A 61 -1.17 1.01 -21.37
N GLU A 62 -0.53 2.05 -20.86
CA GLU A 62 0.31 2.06 -19.66
C GLU A 62 -0.51 1.71 -18.42
N VAL A 63 -1.76 2.20 -18.36
CA VAL A 63 -2.71 1.85 -17.28
C VAL A 63 -3.12 0.38 -17.37
N GLN A 64 -3.37 -0.16 -18.57
CA GLN A 64 -3.68 -1.59 -18.72
C GLN A 64 -2.51 -2.48 -18.35
N VAL A 65 -1.29 -2.11 -18.77
CA VAL A 65 -0.06 -2.81 -18.40
C VAL A 65 0.11 -2.82 -16.88
N PHE A 66 -0.07 -1.67 -16.23
CA PHE A 66 0.00 -1.56 -14.78
C PHE A 66 -1.09 -2.38 -14.08
N LEU A 67 -2.35 -2.29 -14.51
CA LEU A 67 -3.47 -3.03 -13.89
C LEU A 67 -3.36 -4.55 -14.03
N ARG A 68 -2.65 -5.07 -15.05
CA ARG A 68 -2.34 -6.51 -15.17
C ARG A 68 -1.28 -6.98 -14.18
N SER A 69 -0.57 -6.04 -13.56
CA SER A 69 0.63 -6.29 -12.79
C SER A 69 0.41 -6.06 -11.28
N VAL A 70 -0.80 -5.63 -10.90
CA VAL A 70 -1.21 -5.39 -9.52
C VAL A 70 -2.58 -6.00 -9.22
N GLU A 71 -2.81 -6.25 -7.94
CA GLU A 71 -4.07 -6.71 -7.39
C GLU A 71 -4.76 -5.62 -6.55
N VAL A 72 -6.03 -5.81 -6.22
CA VAL A 72 -6.76 -4.88 -5.34
C VAL A 72 -6.84 -5.45 -3.93
N LEU A 73 -6.47 -4.64 -2.95
CA LEU A 73 -6.63 -4.98 -1.53
C LEU A 73 -7.95 -4.41 -1.04
N TYR A 74 -8.87 -5.27 -0.60
CA TYR A 74 -10.20 -4.90 -0.13
C TYR A 74 -10.22 -4.78 1.40
N PRO A 75 -11.01 -3.86 1.97
CA PRO A 75 -11.15 -3.75 3.41
C PRO A 75 -11.88 -4.99 3.96
N ALA A 76 -11.27 -5.69 4.93
CA ALA A 76 -11.91 -6.79 5.64
C ALA A 76 -12.60 -6.32 6.93
N ARG A 77 -13.01 -7.28 7.78
CA ARG A 77 -13.56 -6.95 9.11
C ARG A 77 -12.52 -6.15 9.90
N TYR A 78 -13.02 -5.28 10.78
CA TYR A 78 -12.22 -4.43 11.67
C TYR A 78 -11.39 -3.31 11.01
N HIS A 79 -11.30 -3.23 9.68
CA HIS A 79 -10.66 -2.11 8.95
C HIS A 79 -11.12 -0.72 9.46
N LYS A 80 -12.44 -0.48 9.52
CA LYS A 80 -12.97 0.82 9.98
C LYS A 80 -12.65 1.10 11.44
N ARG A 81 -12.67 0.07 12.29
CA ARG A 81 -12.37 0.17 13.73
C ARG A 81 -10.91 0.55 13.93
N TRP A 82 -10.01 -0.11 13.20
CA TRP A 82 -8.58 0.14 13.28
C TRP A 82 -8.21 1.52 12.73
N ALA A 83 -8.79 1.92 11.59
CA ALA A 83 -8.62 3.27 11.04
C ALA A 83 -9.06 4.35 12.05
N ARG A 84 -10.14 4.13 12.80
CA ARG A 84 -10.56 5.07 13.86
C ARG A 84 -9.51 5.18 14.98
N ARG A 85 -8.96 4.06 15.45
CA ARG A 85 -7.92 4.06 16.49
C ARG A 85 -6.64 4.76 16.03
N LEU A 86 -6.24 4.55 14.78
CA LEU A 86 -5.09 5.28 14.20
C LEU A 86 -5.35 6.80 14.16
N ARG A 87 -6.58 7.24 13.84
CA ARG A 87 -6.93 8.66 13.88
C ARG A 87 -6.88 9.25 15.29
N GLU A 88 -7.25 8.48 16.32
CA GLU A 88 -7.11 8.89 17.73
C GLU A 88 -5.63 9.09 18.12
N MET A 89 -4.70 8.47 17.39
CA MET A 89 -3.25 8.67 17.53
C MET A 89 -2.72 9.83 16.66
N GLY A 90 -3.60 10.60 16.03
CA GLY A 90 -3.24 11.77 15.22
C GLY A 90 -2.83 11.47 13.78
N PHE A 91 -3.04 10.25 13.26
CA PHE A 91 -2.91 10.00 11.82
C PHE A 91 -4.01 10.74 11.05
N THR A 92 -3.70 11.23 9.86
CA THR A 92 -4.71 11.83 8.99
C THR A 92 -5.77 10.77 8.62
N ARG A 93 -6.94 11.22 8.15
CA ARG A 93 -7.98 10.30 7.69
C ARG A 93 -7.50 9.38 6.58
N GLU A 94 -6.68 9.90 5.66
CA GLU A 94 -6.15 9.15 4.52
C GLU A 94 -5.12 8.12 4.99
N ASP A 95 -4.14 8.53 5.77
CA ASP A 95 -3.09 7.65 6.29
C ASP A 95 -3.67 6.52 7.12
N ALA A 96 -4.61 6.84 8.01
CA ALA A 96 -5.27 5.85 8.84
C ALA A 96 -6.05 4.81 8.02
N VAL A 97 -6.63 5.22 6.88
CA VAL A 97 -7.33 4.29 5.98
C VAL A 97 -6.33 3.39 5.25
N ILE A 98 -5.20 3.93 4.78
CA ILE A 98 -4.15 3.18 4.08
C ILE A 98 -3.45 2.19 5.02
N LEU A 99 -3.02 2.64 6.20
CA LEU A 99 -2.44 1.78 7.23
C LEU A 99 -3.41 0.68 7.67
N SER A 100 -4.67 1.05 7.88
CA SER A 100 -5.68 0.07 8.24
C SER A 100 -5.95 -0.93 7.14
N LEU A 101 -5.95 -0.49 5.87
CA LEU A 101 -6.07 -1.39 4.74
C LEU A 101 -4.85 -2.31 4.62
N GLY A 102 -3.65 -1.83 4.92
CA GLY A 102 -2.47 -2.69 4.99
C GLY A 102 -2.46 -3.66 6.17
N THR A 103 -3.24 -3.42 7.23
CA THR A 103 -3.32 -4.29 8.41
C THR A 103 -4.47 -5.31 8.31
N PHE A 104 -5.66 -4.84 7.92
CA PHE A 104 -6.91 -5.61 7.85
C PHE A 104 -7.48 -5.66 6.42
N GLY A 105 -6.61 -5.57 5.42
CA GLY A 105 -6.98 -5.78 4.03
C GLY A 105 -7.02 -7.25 3.68
N THR A 106 -7.69 -7.58 2.59
CA THR A 106 -7.75 -8.93 2.05
C THR A 106 -7.83 -8.90 0.53
N ASP A 107 -7.41 -9.97 -0.14
CA ASP A 107 -7.60 -10.10 -1.58
C ASP A 107 -9.05 -10.46 -1.93
N ALA A 108 -9.34 -10.56 -3.22
CA ALA A 108 -10.69 -10.91 -3.70
C ALA A 108 -11.18 -12.27 -3.18
N GLU A 109 -10.27 -13.22 -2.96
CA GLU A 109 -10.56 -14.57 -2.50
C GLU A 109 -10.63 -14.70 -0.97
N GLN A 110 -10.33 -13.62 -0.24
CA GLN A 110 -10.28 -13.58 1.22
C GLN A 110 -9.25 -14.54 1.85
N THR A 111 -8.16 -14.81 1.15
CA THR A 111 -7.13 -15.78 1.57
C THR A 111 -6.00 -15.16 2.37
N LEU A 112 -5.84 -13.84 2.28
CA LEU A 112 -4.80 -13.09 2.99
C LEU A 112 -5.39 -12.13 4.03
N LEU A 113 -4.58 -11.77 5.02
CA LEU A 113 -4.88 -10.71 5.98
C LEU A 113 -3.71 -9.72 6.05
N GLY A 114 -3.97 -8.49 5.63
CA GLY A 114 -2.97 -7.43 5.59
C GLY A 114 -1.90 -7.63 4.52
N VAL A 115 -0.91 -6.74 4.50
CA VAL A 115 0.25 -6.80 3.60
C VAL A 115 1.52 -6.66 4.40
N HIS A 116 2.61 -7.18 3.87
CA HIS A 116 3.93 -7.05 4.51
C HIS A 116 4.45 -5.61 4.52
N ALA A 117 4.17 -4.83 3.47
CA ALA A 117 4.69 -3.48 3.33
C ALA A 117 3.75 -2.53 2.56
N ILE A 118 3.80 -1.25 2.90
CA ILE A 118 3.19 -0.13 2.19
C ILE A 118 4.30 0.78 1.67
N ALA A 119 4.42 0.85 0.34
CA ALA A 119 5.33 1.75 -0.33
C ALA A 119 4.68 3.12 -0.51
N THR A 120 5.34 4.18 -0.03
CA THR A 120 4.86 5.56 -0.14
C THR A 120 6.03 6.55 -0.33
N PHE A 121 5.75 7.70 -0.95
CA PHE A 121 6.67 8.84 -0.96
C PHE A 121 6.29 9.92 0.06
N ASP A 122 5.23 9.70 0.84
CA ASP A 122 4.77 10.61 1.87
C ASP A 122 5.70 10.56 3.08
N GLN A 123 6.62 11.54 3.16
CA GLN A 123 7.59 11.62 4.25
C GLN A 123 6.94 11.88 5.62
N PRO A 124 5.95 12.80 5.77
CA PRO A 124 5.19 12.91 7.01
C PRO A 124 4.62 11.59 7.52
N LEU A 125 4.01 10.78 6.65
CA LEU A 125 3.50 9.46 7.01
C LEU A 125 4.61 8.53 7.50
N ILE A 126 5.70 8.40 6.75
CA ILE A 126 6.84 7.54 7.12
C ILE A 126 7.40 7.97 8.48
N THR A 127 7.68 9.25 8.65
CA THR A 127 8.26 9.77 9.90
C THR A 127 7.35 9.50 11.09
N LYS A 128 6.04 9.80 10.97
CA LYS A 128 5.09 9.56 12.06
C LYS A 128 4.95 8.06 12.36
N TYR A 129 4.82 7.24 11.33
CA TYR A 129 4.69 5.79 11.49
C TYR A 129 5.90 5.21 12.22
N THR A 130 7.12 5.62 11.84
CA THR A 130 8.35 5.17 12.49
C THR A 130 8.46 5.64 13.95
N LEU A 131 8.12 6.90 14.22
CA LEU A 131 8.16 7.44 15.58
C LEU A 131 7.17 6.74 16.52
N ASP A 132 5.97 6.45 16.03
CA ASP A 132 4.89 5.89 16.85
C ASP A 132 4.80 4.35 16.77
N GLN A 133 5.74 3.69 16.09
CA GLN A 133 5.61 2.27 15.70
C GLN A 133 5.32 1.34 16.89
N ALA A 134 6.02 1.54 18.01
CA ALA A 134 5.81 0.75 19.23
C ALA A 134 4.41 0.95 19.82
N ASP A 135 3.93 2.19 19.89
CA ASP A 135 2.60 2.51 20.40
C ASP A 135 1.48 1.98 19.50
N ILE A 136 1.69 2.01 18.18
CA ILE A 136 0.75 1.43 17.21
C ILE A 136 0.68 -0.08 17.42
N GLN A 137 1.83 -0.74 17.61
CA GLN A 137 1.91 -2.19 17.82
C GLN A 137 1.16 -2.61 19.09
N ILE A 138 1.40 -1.93 20.22
CA ILE A 138 0.68 -2.19 21.49
C ILE A 138 -0.83 -2.05 21.30
N ARG A 139 -1.29 -1.02 20.57
CA ARG A 139 -2.72 -0.80 20.33
C ARG A 139 -3.34 -1.81 19.38
N LEU A 140 -2.56 -2.33 18.42
CA LEU A 140 -3.00 -3.41 17.55
C LEU A 140 -3.14 -4.70 18.35
N GLU A 141 -2.15 -5.09 19.13
CA GLU A 141 -2.17 -6.28 20.00
C GLU A 141 -3.36 -6.25 20.96
N ALA A 142 -3.56 -5.12 21.65
CA ALA A 142 -4.73 -4.94 22.51
C ALA A 142 -6.07 -5.00 21.74
N MET A 143 -6.08 -4.68 20.44
CA MET A 143 -7.26 -4.83 19.59
C MET A 143 -7.50 -6.28 19.18
N THR A 144 -6.44 -7.01 18.82
CA THR A 144 -6.48 -8.33 18.21
C THR A 144 -6.59 -9.46 19.22
N ALA A 145 -6.16 -9.24 20.47
CA ALA A 145 -6.13 -10.25 21.54
C ALA A 145 -7.44 -11.04 21.75
N ASN A 146 -8.60 -10.46 21.42
CA ASN A 146 -9.92 -11.09 21.59
C ASN A 146 -10.69 -11.23 20.27
N LEU A 147 -10.02 -11.11 19.12
CA LEU A 147 -10.68 -11.30 17.83
C LEU A 147 -10.66 -12.79 17.45
N ALA A 148 -11.63 -13.20 16.66
CA ALA A 148 -11.63 -14.55 16.10
C ALA A 148 -10.64 -14.64 14.92
N PRO A 149 -10.09 -15.83 14.65
CA PRO A 149 -9.31 -16.09 13.45
C PRO A 149 -10.05 -15.68 12.16
N PRO A 150 -9.33 -15.15 11.15
CA PRO A 150 -7.87 -14.93 11.13
C PRO A 150 -7.42 -13.59 11.76
N PHE A 151 -8.33 -12.80 12.32
CA PHE A 151 -8.08 -11.38 12.66
C PHE A 151 -7.20 -11.17 13.90
N ASP A 152 -7.05 -12.19 14.73
CA ASP A 152 -6.08 -12.28 15.82
C ASP A 152 -4.63 -12.31 15.32
N HIS A 153 -4.41 -12.74 14.07
CA HIS A 153 -3.10 -12.78 13.41
C HIS A 153 -2.76 -11.53 12.60
N ALA A 154 -3.52 -10.42 12.73
CA ALA A 154 -3.23 -9.20 12.00
C ALA A 154 -1.87 -8.59 12.44
N ILE A 155 -1.03 -8.22 11.48
CA ILE A 155 0.30 -7.65 11.70
C ILE A 155 0.37 -6.26 11.07
N LEU A 156 1.13 -5.35 11.68
CA LEU A 156 1.40 -4.05 11.07
C LEU A 156 2.29 -4.18 9.83
N PRO A 157 1.94 -3.52 8.71
CA PRO A 157 2.82 -3.48 7.55
C PRO A 157 4.04 -2.61 7.83
N GLN A 158 5.19 -2.94 7.24
CA GLN A 158 6.28 -1.97 7.13
C GLN A 158 5.84 -0.77 6.27
N VAL A 159 6.28 0.43 6.59
CA VAL A 159 5.97 1.64 5.82
C VAL A 159 7.27 2.34 5.46
N GLY A 160 7.49 2.56 4.17
CA GLY A 160 8.76 3.11 3.71
C GLY A 160 8.73 3.56 2.27
N ARG A 161 9.84 4.15 1.82
CA ARG A 161 10.01 4.49 0.42
C ARG A 161 10.21 3.22 -0.40
N PRO A 162 9.87 3.23 -1.70
CA PRO A 162 9.95 2.03 -2.52
C PRO A 162 11.32 1.31 -2.44
N LEU A 163 12.44 2.03 -2.56
CA LEU A 163 13.76 1.40 -2.51
C LEU A 163 14.11 0.80 -1.14
N ASP A 164 13.68 1.43 -0.04
CA ASP A 164 13.94 0.96 1.32
C ASP A 164 13.25 -0.38 1.61
N LEU A 165 12.16 -0.67 0.88
CA LEU A 165 11.34 -1.86 1.03
C LEU A 165 11.76 -3.02 0.10
N LEU A 166 12.75 -2.84 -0.78
CA LEU A 166 13.21 -3.91 -1.68
C LEU A 166 14.12 -4.95 -1.01
N CYS A 167 14.69 -4.61 0.14
CA CYS A 167 15.63 -5.46 0.87
C CYS A 167 14.96 -6.52 1.77
N PHE A 168 13.63 -6.59 1.77
CA PHE A 168 12.81 -7.49 2.59
C PHE A 168 11.89 -8.32 1.73
#